data_AF-A0A0J7AF39-F1
#
_entry.id   AF-A0A0J7AF39-F1
#
_cell.length_a   1.000
_cell.length_b   1.000
_cell.length_c   1.000
_cell.angle_alpha   90.00
_cell.angle_beta   90.00
_cell.angle_gamma   90.00
#
_symmetry.space_group_name_H-M   'P 1'
#
loop_
_entity.id
_entity.type
_entity.pdbx_description
1 polymer ?
#
loop_
_entity_poly.entity_id
_entity_poly.type
_entity_poly.pdbx_seq_one_letter_code
_entity_poly.pdbx_strand_id
1 'polypeptide(L)'
;MADAVPVHCPACLRENDYAAPVFPCACGSPVVPPLDLAAAPVPLTHRTWSDTWVAVRCAACGRVSEWPHPELGCASCGTVARLPVRPVASGASESGGGVRQGPRPGADVRGGQGDRGDRGEVRGRGRPGPGGSGGSGPAEPGTAGAGPSGSRAPGGPPAAPGQRPAFRPVTIRTARDAVATAALYLRWLGFHDVRQPDARPVPSAAVDLRAPGLVAQVDPTTAPAGLRAVECVWLNGLTASATSVYFSLAGYTQDARSRADDLGIPLFVMDLTGMPQPVNDPADALVEAGA
;
A
#
# COMPACT_ATOMS: atom_id res chain seq x y z
N MET A 1 -9.23 -26.97 -15.04
CA MET A 1 -8.36 -26.56 -16.15
C MET A 1 -9.10 -25.42 -16.84
N ALA A 2 -8.50 -24.24 -16.99
CA ALA A 2 -9.19 -23.16 -17.71
C ALA A 2 -9.25 -23.55 -19.19
N ASP A 3 -10.46 -23.59 -19.76
CA ASP A 3 -10.60 -23.86 -21.19
C ASP A 3 -9.91 -22.75 -21.98
N ALA A 4 -8.96 -23.13 -22.82
CA ALA A 4 -8.30 -22.20 -23.72
C ALA A 4 -9.28 -21.81 -24.84
N VAL A 5 -9.34 -20.53 -25.17
CA VAL A 5 -10.16 -20.00 -26.26
C VAL A 5 -9.26 -19.53 -27.41
N PRO A 6 -9.63 -19.79 -28.67
CA PRO A 6 -8.87 -19.32 -29.82
C PRO A 6 -9.05 -17.81 -29.99
N VAL A 7 -7.94 -17.09 -30.14
CA VAL A 7 -7.91 -15.64 -30.37
C VAL A 7 -6.98 -15.29 -31.52
N HIS A 8 -7.51 -14.53 -32.49
CA HIS A 8 -6.75 -14.10 -33.65
C HIS A 8 -5.93 -12.84 -33.35
N CYS A 9 -4.64 -12.84 -33.71
CA CYS A 9 -3.78 -11.68 -33.59
C CYS A 9 -4.25 -10.56 -34.56
N PRO A 10 -4.45 -9.32 -34.09
CA PRO A 10 -4.90 -8.24 -34.96
C PRO A 10 -3.85 -7.79 -35.99
N ALA A 11 -2.57 -8.17 -35.83
CA ALA A 11 -1.49 -7.80 -36.74
C ALA A 11 -1.21 -8.86 -37.81
N CYS A 12 -1.11 -10.15 -37.43
CA CYS A 12 -0.74 -11.23 -38.35
C CYS A 12 -1.86 -12.26 -38.59
N LEU A 13 -3.03 -12.09 -37.96
CA LEU A 13 -4.20 -12.98 -38.05
C LEU A 13 -3.94 -14.44 -37.63
N ARG A 14 -2.77 -14.76 -37.06
CA ARG A 14 -2.53 -16.07 -36.45
C ARG A 14 -3.47 -16.28 -35.27
N GLU A 15 -4.09 -17.45 -35.23
CA GLU A 15 -4.81 -17.94 -34.06
C GLU A 15 -3.82 -18.27 -32.94
N ASN A 16 -4.16 -17.89 -31.71
CA ASN A 16 -3.41 -18.18 -30.49
C ASN A 16 -4.39 -18.74 -29.46
N ASP A 17 -3.95 -19.76 -28.73
CA ASP A 17 -4.72 -20.27 -27.59
C ASP A 17 -4.55 -19.33 -26.39
N TYR A 18 -5.66 -18.84 -25.86
CA TYR A 18 -5.67 -17.96 -24.70
C TYR A 18 -6.46 -18.56 -23.55
N ALA A 19 -5.83 -18.71 -22.38
CA ALA A 19 -6.51 -19.10 -21.16
C ALA A 19 -6.72 -17.87 -20.26
N ALA A 20 -7.98 -17.52 -19.99
CA ALA A 20 -8.29 -16.39 -19.12
C ALA A 20 -7.81 -16.63 -17.69
N PRO A 21 -7.15 -15.65 -17.05
CA PRO A 21 -6.71 -15.78 -15.66
C PRO A 21 -7.90 -15.86 -14.69
N VAL A 22 -7.74 -16.66 -13.65
CA VAL A 22 -8.72 -16.82 -12.56
C VAL A 22 -8.20 -16.07 -11.34
N PHE A 23 -9.00 -15.15 -10.79
CA PHE A 23 -8.64 -14.38 -9.59
C PHE A 23 -9.63 -14.62 -8.44
N PRO A 24 -9.18 -14.62 -7.17
CA PRO A 24 -10.07 -14.82 -6.03
C PRO A 24 -10.84 -13.52 -5.70
N CYS A 25 -12.17 -13.57 -5.73
CA CYS A 25 -12.98 -12.47 -5.18
C CYS A 25 -12.83 -12.39 -3.66
N ALA A 26 -13.13 -11.23 -3.06
CA ALA A 26 -13.19 -11.07 -1.61
C ALA A 26 -14.18 -12.04 -0.92
N CYS A 27 -15.18 -12.58 -1.63
CA CYS A 27 -16.07 -13.63 -1.10
C CYS A 27 -15.50 -15.06 -1.19
N GLY A 28 -14.27 -15.22 -1.71
CA GLY A 28 -13.61 -16.51 -1.91
C GLY A 28 -13.96 -17.23 -3.22
N SER A 29 -14.95 -16.76 -3.99
CA SER A 29 -15.29 -17.37 -5.28
C SER A 29 -14.31 -16.97 -6.39
N PRO A 30 -13.97 -17.88 -7.31
CA PRO A 30 -13.14 -17.56 -8.47
C PRO A 30 -13.88 -16.62 -9.42
N VAL A 31 -13.16 -15.64 -9.97
CA VAL A 31 -13.65 -14.69 -10.97
C VAL A 31 -12.78 -14.80 -12.21
N VAL A 32 -13.45 -15.00 -13.35
CA VAL A 32 -12.83 -14.99 -14.68
C VAL A 32 -13.40 -13.79 -15.43
N PRO A 33 -12.57 -12.88 -15.97
CA PRO A 33 -13.06 -11.80 -16.81
C PRO A 33 -13.88 -12.33 -18.00
N PRO A 34 -15.13 -11.89 -18.19
CA PRO A 34 -15.98 -12.39 -19.26
C PRO A 34 -15.53 -11.81 -20.60
N LEU A 35 -14.67 -12.53 -21.32
CA LEU A 35 -14.16 -12.11 -22.63
C LEU A 35 -15.32 -11.88 -23.62
N ASP A 36 -15.23 -10.81 -24.40
CA ASP A 36 -16.07 -10.57 -25.56
C ASP A 36 -15.34 -10.99 -26.82
N LEU A 37 -15.44 -12.29 -27.14
CA LEU A 37 -14.78 -12.89 -28.31
C LEU A 37 -15.37 -12.43 -29.66
N ALA A 38 -16.51 -11.70 -29.65
CA ALA A 38 -17.06 -11.10 -30.86
C ALA A 38 -16.39 -9.76 -31.21
N ALA A 39 -15.81 -9.08 -30.22
CA ALA A 39 -15.06 -7.85 -30.41
C ALA A 39 -13.60 -8.15 -30.77
N ALA A 40 -13.05 -7.36 -31.69
CA ALA A 40 -11.67 -7.55 -32.14
C ALA A 40 -10.66 -7.18 -31.05
N PRO A 41 -9.62 -8.01 -30.82
CA PRO A 41 -8.48 -7.64 -29.97
C PRO A 41 -7.82 -6.33 -30.43
N VAL A 42 -7.50 -5.47 -29.47
CA VAL A 42 -6.93 -4.14 -29.75
C VAL A 42 -5.42 -4.17 -29.53
N PRO A 43 -4.58 -3.83 -30.52
CA PRO A 43 -3.14 -3.71 -30.34
C PRO A 43 -2.78 -2.77 -29.19
N LEU A 44 -1.92 -3.23 -28.29
CA LEU A 44 -1.44 -2.43 -27.16
C LEU A 44 -0.12 -1.77 -27.56
N THR A 45 -0.19 -0.52 -28.01
CA THR A 45 0.98 0.29 -28.38
C THR A 45 1.54 1.10 -27.20
N HIS A 46 0.68 1.46 -26.24
CA HIS A 46 1.04 2.20 -25.04
C HIS A 46 0.26 1.66 -23.83
N ARG A 47 0.89 1.63 -22.65
CA ARG A 47 0.23 1.25 -21.39
C ARG A 47 0.01 2.49 -20.53
N THR A 48 -1.24 2.77 -20.20
CA THR A 48 -1.59 3.71 -19.12
C THR A 48 -2.13 2.91 -17.94
N TRP A 49 -2.03 3.46 -16.72
CA TRP A 49 -2.53 2.78 -15.52
C TRP A 49 -4.03 2.48 -15.59
N SER A 50 -4.84 3.42 -16.09
CA SER A 50 -6.29 3.22 -16.26
C SER A 50 -6.61 2.14 -17.30
N ASP A 51 -5.76 1.96 -18.30
CA ASP A 51 -5.94 1.00 -19.40
C ASP A 51 -5.57 -0.45 -19.03
N THR A 52 -4.91 -0.67 -17.89
CA THR A 52 -4.48 -1.99 -17.42
C THR A 52 -5.50 -2.70 -16.53
N TRP A 53 -6.60 -2.04 -16.17
CA TRP A 53 -7.62 -2.59 -15.28
C TRP A 53 -8.99 -2.66 -15.98
N VAL A 54 -9.78 -3.67 -15.63
CA VAL A 54 -11.16 -3.85 -16.10
C VAL A 54 -12.08 -4.19 -14.94
N ALA A 55 -13.24 -3.54 -14.91
CA ALA A 55 -14.29 -3.85 -13.94
C ALA A 55 -14.94 -5.20 -14.29
N VAL A 56 -14.94 -6.13 -13.35
CA VAL A 56 -15.63 -7.43 -13.49
C VAL A 56 -16.58 -7.64 -12.33
N ARG A 57 -17.78 -8.14 -12.63
CA ARG A 57 -18.78 -8.51 -11.62
C ARG A 57 -18.60 -9.98 -11.22
N CYS A 58 -18.47 -10.24 -9.92
CA CYS A 58 -18.50 -11.60 -9.39
C CYS A 58 -19.89 -12.22 -9.58
N ALA A 59 -19.96 -13.40 -10.22
CA ALA A 59 -21.23 -14.11 -10.42
C ALA A 59 -21.83 -14.64 -9.10
N ALA A 60 -21.00 -14.88 -8.07
CA ALA A 60 -21.46 -15.42 -6.79
C ALA A 60 -21.99 -14.36 -5.82
N CYS A 61 -21.27 -13.24 -5.63
CA CYS A 61 -21.66 -12.21 -4.65
C CYS A 61 -22.12 -10.88 -5.29
N GLY A 62 -22.07 -10.75 -6.62
CA GLY A 62 -22.48 -9.54 -7.33
C GLY A 62 -21.53 -8.34 -7.21
N ARG A 63 -20.47 -8.43 -6.39
CA ARG A 63 -19.48 -7.34 -6.24
C ARG A 63 -18.79 -7.03 -7.56
N VAL A 64 -18.70 -5.74 -7.88
CA VAL A 64 -17.86 -5.23 -8.98
C VAL A 64 -16.51 -4.83 -8.40
N SER A 65 -15.42 -5.27 -9.03
CA SER A 65 -14.05 -4.92 -8.64
C SER A 65 -13.17 -4.83 -9.87
N GLU A 66 -12.05 -4.12 -9.74
CA GLU A 66 -11.07 -3.95 -10.81
C GLU A 66 -10.08 -5.12 -10.81
N TRP A 67 -9.85 -5.68 -12.00
CA TRP A 67 -8.94 -6.79 -12.23
C TRP A 67 -8.02 -6.50 -13.42
N PRO A 68 -6.84 -7.14 -13.50
CA PRO A 68 -5.94 -6.94 -14.63
C PRO A 68 -6.64 -7.23 -15.97
N HIS A 69 -6.50 -6.32 -16.92
CA HIS A 69 -7.10 -6.48 -18.24
C HIS A 69 -6.46 -7.68 -18.96
N PRO A 70 -7.25 -8.60 -19.54
CA PRO A 70 -6.72 -9.72 -20.33
C PRO A 70 -5.88 -9.24 -21.51
N GLU A 71 -4.65 -9.77 -21.63
CA GLU A 71 -3.70 -9.47 -22.69
C GLU A 71 -3.18 -10.74 -23.35
N LEU A 72 -3.10 -10.74 -24.68
CA LEU A 72 -2.52 -11.80 -25.51
C LEU A 72 -1.20 -11.31 -26.11
N GLY A 73 -0.12 -12.07 -25.91
CA GLY A 73 1.11 -11.92 -26.69
C GLY A 73 1.14 -12.91 -27.84
N CYS A 74 1.18 -12.43 -29.08
CA CYS A 74 1.29 -13.32 -30.24
C CYS A 74 2.72 -13.83 -30.40
N ALA A 75 2.92 -15.14 -30.29
CA ALA A 75 4.24 -15.77 -30.43
C ALA A 75 4.85 -15.63 -31.83
N SER A 76 4.02 -15.41 -32.86
CA SER A 76 4.48 -15.34 -34.26
C SER A 76 5.04 -13.98 -34.66
N CYS A 77 4.42 -12.87 -34.25
CA CYS A 77 4.80 -11.53 -34.70
C CYS A 77 5.18 -10.58 -33.54
N GLY A 78 5.07 -11.05 -32.28
CA GLY A 78 5.43 -10.27 -31.09
C GLY A 78 4.40 -9.21 -30.67
N THR A 79 3.29 -9.05 -31.39
CA THR A 79 2.25 -8.09 -31.04
C THR A 79 1.56 -8.48 -29.73
N VAL A 80 1.46 -7.52 -28.81
CA VAL A 80 0.62 -7.63 -27.62
C VAL A 80 -0.73 -6.97 -27.90
N ALA A 81 -1.83 -7.68 -27.65
CA ALA A 81 -3.19 -7.19 -27.86
C ALA A 81 -4.02 -7.34 -26.59
N ARG A 82 -4.84 -6.33 -26.28
CA ARG A 82 -5.86 -6.39 -25.23
C ARG A 82 -7.08 -7.14 -25.75
N LEU A 83 -7.57 -8.09 -24.95
CA LEU A 83 -8.78 -8.85 -25.28
C LEU A 83 -10.00 -8.15 -24.71
N PRO A 84 -11.00 -7.80 -25.54
CA PRO A 84 -12.22 -7.16 -25.07
C PRO A 84 -12.89 -7.98 -23.96
N VAL A 85 -13.38 -7.28 -22.94
CA VAL A 85 -14.16 -7.86 -21.85
C VAL A 85 -15.54 -7.25 -21.91
N ARG A 86 -16.57 -8.07 -21.73
CA ARG A 86 -17.96 -7.58 -21.71
C ARG A 86 -18.11 -6.53 -20.61
N PRO A 87 -18.59 -5.32 -20.94
CA PRO A 87 -18.74 -4.28 -19.95
C PRO A 87 -19.72 -4.75 -18.87
N VAL A 88 -19.41 -4.47 -17.61
CA VAL A 88 -20.40 -4.59 -16.54
C VAL A 88 -21.49 -3.59 -16.88
N ALA A 89 -22.71 -4.07 -17.17
CA ALA A 89 -23.83 -3.20 -17.38
C ALA A 89 -23.97 -2.29 -16.15
N SER A 90 -23.64 -1.01 -16.33
CA SER A 90 -24.01 0.04 -15.39
C SER A 90 -25.53 -0.05 -15.31
N GLY A 91 -26.04 -0.38 -14.13
CA GLY A 91 -27.48 -0.36 -13.89
C GLY A 91 -27.97 1.07 -14.06
N ALA A 92 -28.31 1.45 -15.29
CA ALA A 92 -29.14 2.59 -15.56
C ALA A 92 -30.52 2.26 -15.00
N SER A 93 -30.71 2.58 -13.72
CA SER A 93 -32.04 2.90 -13.20
C SER A 93 -32.42 4.25 -13.80
N GLU A 94 -32.88 4.24 -15.05
CA GLU A 94 -33.71 5.31 -15.62
C GLU A 94 -34.95 4.67 -16.23
N SER A 95 -35.84 4.27 -15.32
CA SER A 95 -37.25 4.09 -15.64
C SER A 95 -37.86 5.46 -15.95
N GLY A 96 -38.08 5.71 -17.23
CA GLY A 96 -39.25 6.42 -17.76
C GLY A 96 -39.53 7.84 -17.25
N GLY A 97 -39.12 8.83 -18.05
CA GLY A 97 -39.67 10.18 -17.99
C GLY A 97 -39.56 10.86 -19.35
N GLY A 98 -40.43 10.48 -20.29
CA GLY A 98 -40.46 11.08 -21.62
C GLY A 98 -40.74 12.58 -21.56
N VAL A 99 -39.75 13.40 -21.91
CA VAL A 99 -39.96 14.83 -22.14
C VAL A 99 -40.38 15.01 -23.60
N ARG A 100 -41.69 15.08 -23.81
CA ARG A 100 -42.27 15.69 -25.01
C ARG A 100 -41.92 17.17 -24.99
N GLN A 101 -41.39 17.65 -26.11
CA GLN A 101 -41.19 19.08 -26.38
C GLN A 101 -42.51 19.84 -26.24
N GLY A 102 -42.48 20.97 -25.55
CA GLY A 102 -43.55 21.97 -25.52
C GLY A 102 -42.94 23.38 -25.58
N PRO A 103 -43.49 24.30 -26.39
CA PRO A 103 -42.94 25.64 -26.57
C PRO A 103 -43.33 26.59 -25.43
N ARG A 104 -42.48 27.61 -25.19
CA ARG A 104 -42.78 28.84 -24.41
C ARG A 104 -43.88 29.66 -25.13
N PRO A 105 -44.64 30.60 -24.49
CA PRO A 105 -44.18 31.58 -23.47
C PRO A 105 -45.21 32.07 -22.40
N GLY A 106 -44.76 32.92 -21.46
CA GLY A 106 -45.58 34.03 -20.91
C GLY A 106 -45.81 34.14 -19.39
N ALA A 107 -45.18 35.17 -18.79
CA ALA A 107 -45.64 36.14 -17.77
C ALA A 107 -46.21 35.74 -16.38
N ASP A 108 -45.59 36.36 -15.37
CA ASP A 108 -46.08 36.99 -14.12
C ASP A 108 -46.93 36.22 -13.08
N VAL A 109 -46.46 36.22 -11.82
CA VAL A 109 -47.03 36.99 -10.67
C VAL A 109 -46.38 36.57 -9.33
N ARG A 110 -46.24 37.59 -8.46
CA ARG A 110 -45.72 37.71 -7.08
C ARG A 110 -46.21 36.73 -5.99
N GLY A 111 -45.37 36.65 -4.95
CA GLY A 111 -45.74 36.54 -3.51
C GLY A 111 -45.41 35.17 -2.90
N GLY A 112 -44.84 34.99 -1.70
CA GLY A 112 -44.47 35.87 -0.60
C GLY A 112 -43.77 35.06 0.51
N GLN A 113 -43.24 35.77 1.50
CA GLN A 113 -42.40 35.43 2.65
C GLN A 113 -42.81 34.26 3.59
N GLY A 114 -41.79 33.77 4.32
CA GLY A 114 -41.87 33.33 5.73
C GLY A 114 -41.31 31.91 5.95
N ASP A 115 -40.66 31.52 7.05
CA ASP A 115 -39.94 32.15 8.16
C ASP A 115 -39.19 30.98 8.87
N ARG A 116 -38.38 31.32 9.86
CA ARG A 116 -37.38 30.55 10.64
C ARG A 116 -37.92 29.42 11.55
N GLY A 117 -36.96 28.63 12.05
CA GLY A 117 -37.00 27.89 13.33
C GLY A 117 -37.46 26.43 13.19
N ASP A 118 -36.99 25.45 13.93
CA ASP A 118 -36.43 25.46 15.27
C ASP A 118 -35.74 24.11 15.58
N ARG A 119 -34.80 24.15 16.52
CA ARG A 119 -34.14 23.00 17.16
C ARG A 119 -35.08 22.37 18.20
N GLY A 120 -35.06 21.05 18.32
CA GLY A 120 -35.78 20.35 19.38
C GLY A 120 -34.98 19.18 19.97
N GLU A 121 -34.23 19.48 21.03
CA GLU A 121 -33.59 18.55 21.95
C GLU A 121 -34.65 17.93 22.89
N VAL A 122 -34.59 16.62 23.16
CA VAL A 122 -35.40 15.99 24.23
C VAL A 122 -34.51 15.12 25.13
N ARG A 123 -34.45 15.51 26.40
CA ARG A 123 -33.93 14.76 27.55
C ARG A 123 -35.05 13.95 28.22
N GLY A 124 -34.69 12.83 28.84
CA GLY A 124 -35.43 12.19 29.94
C GLY A 124 -34.69 10.92 30.40
N ARG A 125 -33.81 10.97 31.42
CA ARG A 125 -34.04 10.77 32.88
C ARG A 125 -34.62 9.41 33.29
N GLY A 126 -33.86 8.68 34.11
CA GLY A 126 -34.37 7.62 35.00
C GLY A 126 -33.30 6.66 35.57
N ARG A 127 -32.70 7.02 36.73
CA ARG A 127 -31.96 6.13 37.68
C ARG A 127 -32.92 5.83 38.86
N PRO A 128 -32.73 4.83 39.76
CA PRO A 128 -31.61 4.68 40.73
C PRO A 128 -31.15 3.20 40.83
N GLY A 129 -30.16 2.71 41.59
CA GLY A 129 -29.38 3.08 42.78
C GLY A 129 -28.79 1.77 43.40
N PRO A 130 -27.86 1.83 44.37
CA PRO A 130 -26.70 0.90 44.46
C PRO A 130 -26.57 0.07 45.77
N GLY A 131 -25.55 -0.79 45.84
CA GLY A 131 -25.01 -1.46 47.04
C GLY A 131 -24.31 -2.77 46.66
N GLY A 132 -23.18 -3.22 47.19
CA GLY A 132 -22.35 -2.83 48.32
C GLY A 132 -21.48 -4.05 48.68
N SER A 133 -20.16 -3.87 48.61
CA SER A 133 -19.07 -4.50 49.39
C SER A 133 -19.32 -5.68 50.35
N GLY A 134 -18.35 -6.62 50.35
CA GLY A 134 -17.70 -7.09 51.59
C GLY A 134 -17.78 -8.59 51.90
N GLY A 135 -16.65 -9.21 52.24
CA GLY A 135 -16.63 -10.55 52.85
C GLY A 135 -15.28 -11.27 52.81
N SER A 136 -14.34 -10.85 53.66
CA SER A 136 -13.11 -11.57 54.00
C SER A 136 -13.34 -12.61 55.10
N GLY A 137 -12.55 -13.70 55.12
CA GLY A 137 -12.36 -14.54 56.32
C GLY A 137 -11.65 -15.88 56.06
N PRO A 138 -10.84 -16.41 57.00
CA PRO A 138 -9.51 -17.00 56.71
C PRO A 138 -9.32 -18.47 57.18
N ALA A 139 -8.17 -19.09 56.85
CA ALA A 139 -7.21 -19.72 57.79
C ALA A 139 -6.24 -20.72 57.12
N GLU A 140 -4.94 -20.47 57.30
CA GLU A 140 -3.76 -21.36 57.17
C GLU A 140 -3.60 -22.28 58.42
N PRO A 141 -2.63 -23.24 58.59
CA PRO A 141 -1.19 -23.27 58.17
C PRO A 141 -0.65 -24.66 57.73
N GLY A 142 0.63 -24.93 57.37
CA GLY A 142 1.86 -24.15 57.27
C GLY A 142 3.08 -25.01 56.83
N THR A 143 4.23 -24.31 56.71
CA THR A 143 5.65 -24.74 56.79
C THR A 143 6.26 -25.73 55.78
N ALA A 144 7.22 -25.27 54.96
CA ALA A 144 8.68 -25.41 55.18
C ALA A 144 9.51 -25.22 53.89
N GLY A 145 10.68 -24.56 53.99
CA GLY A 145 11.84 -24.81 53.13
C GLY A 145 12.33 -23.65 52.24
N ALA A 146 13.34 -22.92 52.71
CA ALA A 146 13.98 -21.78 52.05
C ALA A 146 15.23 -22.16 51.22
N GLY A 147 15.47 -21.41 50.13
CA GLY A 147 16.74 -21.31 49.39
C GLY A 147 16.81 -19.93 48.70
N PRO A 148 17.99 -19.29 48.58
CA PRO A 148 18.08 -17.83 48.47
C PRO A 148 17.88 -17.30 47.04
N SER A 149 16.84 -16.50 46.85
CA SER A 149 16.63 -15.66 45.66
C SER A 149 17.45 -14.38 45.76
N GLY A 150 18.23 -14.09 44.72
CA GLY A 150 18.99 -12.86 44.57
C GLY A 150 18.11 -11.62 44.68
N SER A 151 18.61 -10.64 45.44
CA SER A 151 17.98 -9.34 45.67
C SER A 151 17.67 -8.62 44.36
N ARG A 152 16.39 -8.61 43.97
CA ARG A 152 15.88 -7.73 42.91
C ARG A 152 15.62 -6.36 43.53
N ALA A 153 16.45 -5.39 43.18
CA ALA A 153 16.26 -3.99 43.56
C ALA A 153 14.90 -3.46 43.02
N PRO A 154 14.22 -2.55 43.74
CA PRO A 154 12.93 -2.01 43.32
C PRO A 154 13.07 -1.11 42.09
N GLY A 155 12.03 -1.12 41.27
CA GLY A 155 11.95 -0.46 39.98
C GLY A 155 12.35 1.01 40.02
N GLY A 156 13.30 1.36 39.14
CA GLY A 156 13.55 2.74 38.77
C GLY A 156 12.32 3.33 38.06
N PRO A 157 12.15 4.66 38.11
CA PRO A 157 11.06 5.34 37.42
C PRO A 157 11.08 5.05 35.91
N PRO A 158 9.93 5.04 35.22
CA PRO A 158 9.91 4.92 33.77
C PRO A 158 10.79 6.02 33.16
N ALA A 159 11.72 5.60 32.29
CA ALA A 159 12.63 6.51 31.62
C ALA A 159 11.83 7.61 30.90
N ALA A 160 12.20 8.87 31.13
CA ALA A 160 11.79 10.00 30.29
C ALA A 160 12.11 9.70 28.81
N PRO A 161 11.45 10.35 27.82
CA PRO A 161 11.66 10.06 26.39
C PRO A 161 13.16 10.07 26.08
N GLY A 162 13.68 8.86 25.90
CA GLY A 162 15.10 8.59 26.07
C GLY A 162 15.88 9.09 24.88
N GLN A 163 17.03 9.71 25.15
CA GLN A 163 18.05 9.91 24.12
C GLN A 163 18.31 8.56 23.45
N ARG A 164 18.05 8.48 22.14
CA ARG A 164 18.31 7.27 21.36
C ARG A 164 19.79 6.90 21.56
N PRO A 165 20.11 5.64 21.92
CA PRO A 165 21.50 5.24 22.13
C PRO A 165 22.32 5.49 20.86
N ALA A 166 23.63 5.67 20.95
CA ALA A 166 24.44 5.82 19.73
C ALA A 166 24.33 4.58 18.82
N PHE A 167 24.19 4.80 17.52
CA PHE A 167 24.20 3.71 16.54
C PHE A 167 25.57 3.02 16.55
N ARG A 168 25.57 1.69 16.44
CA ARG A 168 26.80 0.89 16.36
C ARG A 168 26.99 0.42 14.91
N PRO A 169 27.88 1.05 14.14
CA PRO A 169 28.07 0.72 12.73
C PRO A 169 28.71 -0.67 12.56
N VAL A 170 28.37 -1.32 11.44
CA VAL A 170 28.92 -2.62 11.03
C VAL A 170 29.58 -2.44 9.67
N THR A 171 30.85 -2.82 9.55
CA THR A 171 31.62 -2.65 8.32
C THR A 171 30.94 -3.35 7.13
N ILE A 172 30.77 -2.62 6.03
CA ILE A 172 30.15 -3.14 4.80
C ILE A 172 31.24 -3.73 3.90
N ARG A 173 31.19 -5.05 3.65
CA ARG A 173 32.11 -5.74 2.74
C ARG A 173 31.40 -6.30 1.50
N THR A 174 30.10 -6.52 1.61
CA THR A 174 29.25 -7.11 0.58
C THR A 174 27.94 -6.34 0.44
N ALA A 175 27.24 -6.56 -0.68
CA ALA A 175 25.89 -6.04 -0.87
C ALA A 175 24.91 -6.49 0.23
N ARG A 176 25.09 -7.70 0.77
CA ARG A 176 24.30 -8.22 1.88
C ARG A 176 24.55 -7.44 3.17
N ASP A 177 25.78 -7.02 3.41
CA ASP A 177 26.14 -6.21 4.58
C ASP A 177 25.52 -4.82 4.50
N ALA A 178 25.44 -4.23 3.28
CA ALA A 178 24.76 -2.96 3.06
C ALA A 178 23.27 -3.05 3.42
N VAL A 179 22.57 -4.10 2.96
CA VAL A 179 21.17 -4.35 3.32
C VAL A 179 21.00 -4.59 4.82
N ALA A 180 21.89 -5.38 5.44
CA ALA A 180 21.85 -5.62 6.88
C ALA A 180 22.07 -4.35 7.69
N THR A 181 22.98 -3.47 7.23
CA THR A 181 23.27 -2.17 7.85
C THR A 181 22.06 -1.25 7.78
N ALA A 182 21.43 -1.12 6.61
CA ALA A 182 20.19 -0.35 6.46
C ALA A 182 19.08 -0.88 7.38
N ALA A 183 18.90 -2.20 7.46
CA ALA A 183 17.90 -2.80 8.34
C ALA A 183 18.19 -2.56 9.84
N LEU A 184 19.46 -2.60 10.27
CA LEU A 184 19.86 -2.26 11.63
C LEU A 184 19.61 -0.78 11.93
N TYR A 185 19.92 0.09 10.97
CA TYR A 185 19.73 1.52 11.11
C TYR A 185 18.24 1.90 11.23
N LEU A 186 17.39 1.32 10.40
CA LEU A 186 15.93 1.51 10.50
C LEU A 186 15.37 1.02 11.85
N ARG A 187 15.84 -0.13 12.35
CA ARG A 187 15.48 -0.60 13.70
C ARG A 187 15.94 0.36 14.80
N TRP A 188 17.12 0.94 14.63
CA TRP A 188 17.64 1.95 15.54
C TRP A 188 16.81 3.24 15.51
N LEU A 189 16.32 3.67 14.35
CA LEU A 189 15.40 4.80 14.19
C LEU A 189 14.03 4.57 14.87
N GLY A 190 13.67 3.32 15.15
CA GLY A 190 12.44 2.95 15.83
C GLY A 190 11.49 2.06 15.02
N PHE A 191 11.81 1.76 13.75
CA PHE A 191 10.99 0.87 12.94
C PHE A 191 11.14 -0.58 13.41
N HIS A 192 10.06 -1.14 13.93
CA HIS A 192 10.01 -2.54 14.36
C HIS A 192 9.74 -3.47 13.17
N ASP A 193 10.10 -4.75 13.30
CA ASP A 193 9.81 -5.78 12.29
C ASP A 193 10.30 -5.48 10.85
N VAL A 194 11.47 -4.84 10.72
CA VAL A 194 12.11 -4.64 9.41
C VAL A 194 12.49 -5.98 8.78
N ARG A 195 11.82 -6.33 7.69
CA ARG A 195 11.98 -7.60 6.96
C ARG A 195 12.21 -7.33 5.47
N GLN A 196 13.02 -8.17 4.86
CA GLN A 196 13.10 -8.25 3.41
C GLN A 196 11.93 -9.14 2.93
N PRO A 197 11.11 -8.73 1.96
CA PRO A 197 10.09 -9.60 1.37
C PRO A 197 10.73 -10.84 0.73
N ASP A 198 10.07 -12.01 0.83
CA ASP A 198 10.56 -13.29 0.29
C ASP A 198 10.60 -13.36 -1.26
N ALA A 199 10.63 -12.22 -1.94
CA ALA A 199 10.74 -12.17 -3.40
C ALA A 199 12.12 -12.60 -3.88
N ARG A 200 12.17 -13.38 -4.96
CA ARG A 200 13.42 -13.82 -5.61
C ARG A 200 14.29 -12.59 -5.91
N PRO A 201 15.51 -12.48 -5.36
CA PRO A 201 16.38 -11.34 -5.64
C PRO A 201 16.68 -11.29 -7.15
N VAL A 202 16.30 -10.19 -7.80
CA VAL A 202 16.79 -9.88 -9.15
C VAL A 202 18.24 -9.41 -8.98
N PRO A 203 19.24 -10.01 -9.65
CA PRO A 203 20.67 -9.84 -9.30
C PRO A 203 21.29 -8.44 -9.47
N SER A 204 20.51 -7.39 -9.70
CA SER A 204 21.00 -6.02 -9.89
C SER A 204 19.99 -4.93 -9.51
N ALA A 205 18.87 -5.31 -8.87
CA ALA A 205 17.87 -4.36 -8.42
C ALA A 205 18.16 -3.94 -6.97
N ALA A 206 17.85 -2.69 -6.65
CA ALA A 206 17.80 -2.25 -5.27
C ALA A 206 16.89 -3.17 -4.44
N VAL A 207 17.28 -3.43 -3.21
CA VAL A 207 16.66 -4.41 -2.31
C VAL A 207 15.61 -3.72 -1.46
N ASP A 208 14.40 -4.26 -1.48
CA ASP A 208 13.30 -3.77 -0.66
C ASP A 208 13.36 -4.29 0.78
N LEU A 209 13.19 -3.39 1.72
CA LEU A 209 12.92 -3.63 3.13
C LEU A 209 11.52 -3.08 3.46
N ARG A 210 10.80 -3.78 4.33
CA ARG A 210 9.44 -3.45 4.75
C ARG A 210 9.32 -3.54 6.27
N ALA A 211 8.60 -2.60 6.85
CA ALA A 211 8.13 -2.62 8.23
C ALA A 211 6.73 -1.98 8.29
N PRO A 212 5.97 -2.11 9.39
CA PRO A 212 4.70 -1.40 9.53
C PRO A 212 4.90 0.11 9.30
N GLY A 213 4.24 0.66 8.28
CA GLY A 213 4.34 2.07 7.91
C GLY A 213 5.62 2.48 7.16
N LEU A 214 6.49 1.53 6.76
CA LEU A 214 7.75 1.82 6.09
C LEU A 214 7.99 0.94 4.85
N VAL A 215 8.42 1.61 3.78
CA VAL A 215 9.05 1.04 2.59
C VAL A 215 10.44 1.62 2.49
N ALA A 216 11.47 0.78 2.59
CA ALA A 216 12.84 1.21 2.36
C ALA A 216 13.45 0.47 1.18
N GLN A 217 14.24 1.17 0.37
CA GLN A 217 14.96 0.62 -0.77
C GLN A 217 16.46 0.77 -0.53
N VAL A 218 17.25 -0.26 -0.81
CA VAL A 218 18.70 -0.28 -0.59
C VAL A 218 19.41 -0.57 -1.90
N ASP A 219 20.20 0.36 -2.40
CA ASP A 219 21.04 0.18 -3.58
C ASP A 219 22.50 -0.07 -3.16
N PRO A 220 22.96 -1.34 -3.20
CA PRO A 220 24.33 -1.68 -2.84
C PRO A 220 25.31 -1.51 -4.01
N THR A 221 24.87 -0.99 -5.16
CA THR A 221 25.73 -0.86 -6.33
C THR A 221 26.72 0.30 -6.18
N THR A 222 27.78 0.27 -6.98
CA THR A 222 28.79 1.34 -7.03
C THR A 222 28.41 2.47 -7.99
N ALA A 223 27.19 2.44 -8.56
CA ALA A 223 26.68 3.47 -9.46
C ALA A 223 25.75 4.42 -8.68
N PRO A 224 25.87 5.74 -8.85
CA PRO A 224 24.97 6.68 -8.19
C PRO A 224 23.50 6.42 -8.57
N ALA A 225 22.62 6.43 -7.58
CA ALA A 225 21.18 6.26 -7.78
C ALA A 225 20.61 7.47 -8.54
N GLY A 226 19.91 7.18 -9.64
CA GLY A 226 19.31 8.19 -10.51
C GLY A 226 17.86 8.53 -10.17
N LEU A 227 17.33 9.55 -10.85
CA LEU A 227 15.96 10.07 -10.68
C LEU A 227 14.89 8.97 -10.65
N ARG A 228 14.95 8.03 -11.61
CA ARG A 228 13.96 6.94 -11.71
C ARG A 228 13.94 6.04 -10.48
N ALA A 229 15.07 5.82 -9.83
CA ALA A 229 15.11 4.99 -8.64
C ALA A 229 14.40 5.66 -7.45
N VAL A 230 14.51 6.99 -7.32
CA VAL A 230 13.77 7.79 -6.33
C VAL A 230 12.26 7.78 -6.62
N GLU A 231 11.85 7.92 -7.88
CA GLU A 231 10.44 7.83 -8.26
C GLU A 231 9.87 6.42 -8.01
N CYS A 232 10.66 5.38 -8.24
CA CYS A 232 10.26 4.00 -7.97
C CYS A 232 10.00 3.75 -6.48
N VAL A 233 10.91 4.17 -5.58
CA VAL A 233 10.69 3.98 -4.13
C VAL A 233 9.47 4.75 -3.66
N TRP A 234 9.25 5.98 -4.18
CA TRP A 234 8.07 6.78 -3.90
C TRP A 234 6.76 6.09 -4.29
N LEU A 235 6.70 5.56 -5.51
CA LEU A 235 5.52 4.82 -6.00
C LEU A 235 5.24 3.57 -5.15
N ASN A 236 6.30 2.87 -4.72
CA ASN A 236 6.17 1.71 -3.84
C ASN A 236 5.61 2.10 -2.47
N GLY A 237 6.08 3.21 -1.88
CA GLY A 237 5.54 3.74 -0.63
C GLY A 237 4.10 4.21 -0.74
N LEU A 238 3.74 4.93 -1.81
CA LEU A 238 2.35 5.33 -2.09
C LEU A 238 1.43 4.12 -2.19
N THR A 239 1.86 3.08 -2.91
CA THR A 239 1.09 1.84 -3.06
C THR A 239 0.87 1.15 -1.71
N ALA A 240 1.87 1.18 -0.84
CA ALA A 240 1.80 0.61 0.51
C ALA A 240 1.21 1.56 1.56
N SER A 241 0.84 2.80 1.19
CA SER A 241 0.48 3.88 2.13
C SER A 241 1.48 4.04 3.27
N ALA A 242 2.77 4.01 2.93
CA ALA A 242 3.89 3.95 3.87
C ALA A 242 4.96 5.00 3.55
N THR A 243 5.70 5.41 4.58
CA THR A 243 6.86 6.30 4.42
C THR A 243 7.93 5.60 3.58
N SER A 244 8.47 6.31 2.59
CA SER A 244 9.51 5.81 1.68
C SER A 244 10.89 6.26 2.14
N VAL A 245 11.88 5.38 2.21
CA VAL A 245 13.27 5.71 2.55
C VAL A 245 14.21 5.07 1.53
N TYR A 246 15.28 5.77 1.13
CA TYR A 246 16.27 5.20 0.21
C TYR A 246 17.67 5.26 0.82
N PHE A 247 18.36 4.12 0.84
CA PHE A 247 19.79 3.99 1.11
C PHE A 247 20.58 3.68 -0.17
N SER A 248 21.69 4.37 -0.40
CA SER A 248 22.61 4.12 -1.53
C SER A 248 24.05 4.03 -1.06
N LEU A 249 24.82 3.06 -1.59
CA LEU A 249 26.26 2.96 -1.34
C LEU A 249 27.06 4.01 -2.13
N ALA A 250 26.67 4.28 -3.39
CA ALA A 250 27.39 5.20 -4.28
C ALA A 250 26.82 6.63 -4.30
N GLY A 251 25.83 6.91 -3.44
CA GLY A 251 25.15 8.20 -3.41
C GLY A 251 24.12 8.36 -4.52
N TYR A 252 23.83 9.62 -4.86
CA TYR A 252 22.71 10.03 -5.69
C TYR A 252 23.15 11.06 -6.73
N THR A 253 22.50 11.06 -7.90
CA THR A 253 22.64 12.18 -8.84
C THR A 253 21.98 13.44 -8.28
N GLN A 254 22.35 14.62 -8.81
CA GLN A 254 21.75 15.88 -8.37
C GLN A 254 20.23 15.89 -8.57
N ASP A 255 19.76 15.44 -9.73
CA ASP A 255 18.33 15.35 -10.05
C ASP A 255 17.58 14.42 -9.08
N ALA A 256 18.22 13.33 -8.65
CA ALA A 256 17.64 12.41 -7.68
C ALA A 256 17.48 13.08 -6.29
N ARG A 257 18.46 13.88 -5.85
CA ARG A 257 18.37 14.63 -4.59
C ARG A 257 17.26 15.67 -4.64
N SER A 258 17.27 16.54 -5.65
CA SER A 258 16.23 17.56 -5.81
C SER A 258 14.82 16.95 -5.89
N ARG A 259 14.68 15.81 -6.59
CA ARG A 259 13.39 15.12 -6.64
C ARG A 259 12.98 14.50 -5.31
N ALA A 260 13.92 13.95 -4.55
CA ALA A 260 13.62 13.39 -3.22
C ALA A 260 13.14 14.48 -2.26
N ASP A 261 13.69 15.69 -2.35
CA ASP A 261 13.27 16.84 -1.54
C ASP A 261 11.83 17.24 -1.87
N ASP A 262 11.49 17.36 -3.15
CA ASP A 262 10.12 17.65 -3.60
C ASP A 262 9.10 16.61 -3.10
N LEU A 263 9.53 15.34 -3.00
CA LEU A 263 8.69 14.21 -2.62
C LEU A 263 8.73 13.90 -1.12
N GLY A 264 9.60 14.59 -0.35
CA GLY A 264 9.80 14.34 1.07
C GLY A 264 10.38 12.96 1.40
N ILE A 265 11.29 12.45 0.57
CA ILE A 265 11.89 11.11 0.73
C ILE A 265 13.25 11.23 1.42
N PRO A 266 13.42 10.65 2.63
CA PRO A 266 14.71 10.50 3.28
C PRO A 266 15.72 9.73 2.42
N LEU A 267 16.84 10.38 2.12
CA LEU A 267 17.99 9.79 1.44
C LEU A 267 19.16 9.59 2.41
N PHE A 268 19.74 8.39 2.36
CA PHE A 268 20.92 8.04 3.16
C PHE A 268 22.03 7.49 2.28
N VAL A 269 23.24 7.99 2.47
CA VAL A 269 24.44 7.39 1.88
C VAL A 269 25.12 6.51 2.90
N MET A 270 25.43 5.28 2.52
CA MET A 270 26.20 4.36 3.36
C MET A 270 27.64 4.35 2.87
N ASP A 271 28.59 4.49 3.79
CA ASP A 271 30.00 4.27 3.51
C ASP A 271 30.44 2.85 3.90
N LEU A 272 31.67 2.47 3.56
CA LEU A 272 32.20 1.15 3.90
C LEU A 272 32.41 0.96 5.42
N THR A 273 32.35 2.04 6.21
CA THR A 273 32.39 1.96 7.68
C THR A 273 31.05 1.49 8.26
N GLY A 274 29.98 1.62 7.48
CA GLY A 274 28.63 1.17 7.82
C GLY A 274 27.84 2.17 8.64
N MET A 275 28.18 3.46 8.57
CA MET A 275 27.39 4.54 9.16
C MET A 275 26.55 5.22 8.07
N PRO A 276 25.22 5.02 8.04
CA PRO A 276 24.36 5.78 7.13
C PRO A 276 24.38 7.28 7.47
N GLN A 277 24.64 8.10 6.47
CA GLN A 277 24.69 9.56 6.55
C GLN A 277 23.44 10.14 5.88
N PRO A 278 22.62 10.96 6.55
CA PRO A 278 21.55 11.70 5.90
C PRO A 278 22.14 12.67 4.88
N VAL A 279 21.50 12.81 3.73
CA VAL A 279 21.98 13.72 2.66
C VAL A 279 20.95 14.73 2.19
N ASN A 280 19.81 14.81 2.88
CA ASN A 280 18.77 15.81 2.64
C ASN A 280 17.90 16.07 3.88
N ASP A 281 17.18 17.19 3.87
CA ASP A 281 16.37 17.64 5.01
C ASP A 281 15.34 16.60 5.50
N PRO A 282 14.61 15.87 4.62
CA PRO A 282 13.75 14.78 5.06
C PRO A 282 14.49 13.67 5.84
N ALA A 283 15.74 13.37 5.46
CA ALA A 283 16.54 12.39 6.19
C ALA A 283 16.98 12.91 7.55
N ASP A 284 17.40 14.17 7.65
CA ASP A 284 17.73 14.80 8.93
C ASP A 284 16.53 14.81 9.87
N ALA A 285 15.36 15.21 9.37
CA ALA A 285 14.11 15.19 10.13
C ALA A 285 13.75 13.78 10.63
N LEU A 286 13.97 12.74 9.81
CA LEU A 286 13.73 11.35 10.21
C LEU A 286 14.73 10.89 11.29
N VAL A 287 15.99 11.31 11.21
CA VAL A 287 16.99 10.98 12.24
C VAL A 287 16.61 11.61 13.58
N GLU A 288 16.22 12.88 13.57
CA GLU A 288 15.81 13.62 14.77
C GLU A 288 14.52 13.09 15.39
N ALA A 289 13.48 12.88 14.59
CA ALA A 289 12.17 12.45 15.08
C ALA A 289 12.14 10.94 15.43
N GLY A 290 12.76 10.10 14.60
CA GLY A 290 12.51 8.66 14.61
C GLY A 290 11.27 8.23 13.84
N ALA A 291 10.98 6.93 13.97
CA ALA A 291 9.78 6.30 13.42
C ALA A 291 8.47 6.85 14.01
#